data_AF-A0A839J1W9-F1
#
_entry.id   AF-A0A839J1W9-F1
#
_cell.length_a   1.000
_cell.length_b   1.000
_cell.length_c   1.000
_cell.angle_alpha   90.00
_cell.angle_beta   90.00
_cell.angle_gamma   90.00
#
_symmetry.space_group_name_H-M   'P 1'
#
loop_
_entity.id
_entity.type
_entity.pdbx_description
1 polymer ?
#
loop_
_entity_poly.entity_id
_entity_poly.type
_entity_poly.pdbx_seq_one_letter_code
_entity_poly.pdbx_strand_id
1 'polypeptide(L)'
;MSTPEPWASAMILCGYVHREAPSVASLARAAGLATETVRRMVNGKGEADPGNVLKVKQALRGAPVETWLGMKPVGKVYVGPPVSRLMDDRQRDALTELINAMMERGGSSASTGEPGKKSPDDGGGEVVDFPAVDAESHEPLAARRNVQTGKDRRGDEGEG
;
A
#
# COMPACT_ATOMS: atom_id res chain seq x y z
N MET A 1 -31.74 0.87 5.23
CA MET A 1 -30.93 0.17 4.20
C MET A 1 -29.73 -0.38 4.94
N SER A 2 -29.58 -1.71 5.00
CA SER A 2 -28.47 -2.31 5.74
C SER A 2 -27.17 -2.13 4.96
N THR A 3 -26.08 -1.79 5.65
CA THR A 3 -24.74 -1.74 5.05
C THR A 3 -24.26 -3.17 4.81
N PRO A 4 -23.82 -3.54 3.60
CA PRO A 4 -23.36 -4.90 3.31
C PRO A 4 -22.03 -5.20 4.01
N GLU A 5 -21.75 -6.49 4.22
CA GLU A 5 -20.39 -6.94 4.55
C GLU A 5 -19.50 -6.87 3.31
N PRO A 6 -18.18 -6.60 3.45
CA PRO A 6 -17.42 -6.39 4.71
C PRO A 6 -17.44 -4.95 5.26
N TRP A 7 -18.18 -4.03 4.63
CA TRP A 7 -18.19 -2.62 4.99
C TRP A 7 -18.75 -2.36 6.39
N ALA A 8 -19.82 -3.07 6.77
CA ALA A 8 -20.44 -2.95 8.07
C ALA A 8 -19.45 -3.26 9.20
N SER A 9 -18.79 -4.41 9.14
CA SER A 9 -17.75 -4.80 10.12
C SER A 9 -16.64 -3.77 10.22
N ALA A 10 -16.12 -3.28 9.09
CA ALA A 10 -15.04 -2.29 9.09
C ALA A 10 -15.46 -0.94 9.69
N MET A 11 -16.69 -0.49 9.43
CA MET A 11 -17.23 0.74 10.03
C MET A 11 -17.38 0.60 11.55
N ILE A 12 -17.85 -0.56 12.03
CA ILE A 12 -17.98 -0.84 13.47
C ILE A 12 -16.60 -0.82 14.14
N LEU A 13 -15.61 -1.52 13.55
CA LEU A 13 -14.24 -1.55 14.08
C LEU A 13 -13.59 -0.16 14.14
N CYS A 14 -13.92 0.74 13.21
CA CYS A 14 -13.40 2.10 13.20
C CYS A 14 -14.23 3.09 14.03
N GLY A 15 -15.32 2.64 14.67
CA GLY A 15 -16.21 3.50 15.47
C GLY A 15 -17.17 4.37 14.65
N TYR A 16 -17.33 4.10 13.36
CA TYR A 16 -18.24 4.83 12.47
C TYR A 16 -19.68 4.32 12.58
N VAL A 17 -20.27 4.48 13.76
CA VAL A 17 -21.63 4.03 14.07
C VAL A 17 -22.57 5.21 14.37
N HIS A 18 -23.87 5.01 14.16
CA HIS A 18 -24.93 5.93 14.59
C HIS A 18 -26.10 5.10 15.11
N ARG A 19 -26.49 5.34 16.38
CA ARG A 19 -27.52 4.53 17.08
C ARG A 19 -27.24 3.03 16.95
N GLU A 20 -26.01 2.63 17.30
CA GLU A 20 -25.53 1.24 17.30
C GLU A 20 -25.43 0.55 15.93
N ALA A 21 -25.78 1.22 14.83
CA ALA A 21 -25.65 0.70 13.48
C ALA A 21 -24.48 1.34 12.71
N PRO A 22 -23.81 0.62 11.78
CA PRO A 22 -22.79 1.20 10.92
C PRO A 22 -23.34 2.35 10.07
N SER A 23 -22.63 3.48 10.07
CA SER A 23 -23.11 4.74 9.48
C SER A 23 -22.24 5.21 8.33
N VAL A 24 -22.79 5.14 7.11
CA VAL A 24 -22.18 5.66 5.88
C VAL A 24 -21.90 7.16 5.99
N ALA A 25 -22.78 7.92 6.65
CA ALA A 25 -22.60 9.36 6.85
C ALA A 25 -21.45 9.69 7.81
N SER A 26 -21.19 8.83 8.81
CA SER A 26 -20.03 8.99 9.70
C SER A 26 -18.72 8.69 8.95
N LEU A 27 -18.70 7.62 8.15
CA LEU A 27 -17.55 7.31 7.29
C LEU A 27 -17.27 8.43 6.28
N ALA A 28 -18.31 8.95 5.60
CA ALA A 28 -18.16 10.01 4.62
C ALA A 28 -17.57 11.29 5.21
N ARG A 29 -18.02 11.68 6.42
CA ARG A 29 -17.44 12.81 7.14
C ARG A 29 -15.97 12.56 7.49
N ALA A 30 -15.62 11.36 7.97
CA ALA A 30 -14.23 11.02 8.28
C ALA A 30 -13.31 11.01 7.04
N ALA A 31 -13.83 10.59 5.88
CA ALA A 31 -13.10 10.59 4.61
C ALA A 31 -13.08 11.94 3.89
N GLY A 32 -13.84 12.95 4.36
CA GLY A 32 -13.98 14.24 3.68
C GLY A 32 -14.68 14.13 2.31
N LEU A 33 -15.68 13.25 2.21
CA LEU A 33 -16.43 12.99 0.97
C LEU A 33 -17.93 13.24 1.15
N ALA A 34 -18.62 13.43 0.04
CA ALA A 34 -20.08 13.45 0.04
C ALA A 34 -20.64 12.06 0.41
N THR A 35 -21.69 12.04 1.24
CA THR A 35 -22.33 10.78 1.69
C THR A 35 -22.79 9.91 0.52
N GLU A 36 -23.30 10.52 -0.55
CA GLU A 36 -23.77 9.79 -1.74
C GLU A 36 -22.61 9.10 -2.48
N THR A 37 -21.41 9.71 -2.51
CA THR A 37 -20.20 9.09 -3.10
C THR A 37 -19.84 7.82 -2.35
N VAL A 38 -19.80 7.87 -1.01
CA VAL A 38 -19.53 6.68 -0.19
C VAL A 38 -20.64 5.65 -0.31
N ARG A 39 -21.90 6.08 -0.35
CA ARG A 39 -23.04 5.18 -0.55
C ARG A 39 -22.94 4.44 -1.89
N ARG A 40 -22.55 5.12 -2.98
CA ARG A 40 -22.34 4.48 -4.28
C ARG A 40 -21.24 3.44 -4.23
N MET A 41 -20.10 3.76 -3.62
CA MET A 41 -18.99 2.80 -3.42
C MET A 41 -19.43 1.57 -2.61
N VAL A 42 -20.07 1.77 -1.46
CA VAL A 42 -20.55 0.67 -0.60
C VAL A 42 -21.52 -0.25 -1.33
N ASN A 43 -22.35 0.28 -2.23
CA ASN A 43 -23.31 -0.49 -3.01
C ASN A 43 -22.75 -0.98 -4.36
N GLY A 44 -21.46 -0.76 -4.65
CA GLY A 44 -20.84 -1.13 -5.92
C GLY A 44 -21.45 -0.44 -7.15
N LYS A 45 -21.98 0.79 -6.99
CA LYS A 45 -22.63 1.53 -8.07
C LYS A 45 -21.67 2.51 -8.74
N GLY A 46 -21.36 2.25 -10.00
CA GLY A 46 -20.49 3.09 -10.82
C GLY A 46 -19.00 2.84 -10.57
N GLU A 47 -18.17 3.43 -11.42
CA GLU A 47 -16.72 3.37 -11.26
C GLU A 47 -16.27 4.33 -10.16
N ALA A 48 -15.53 3.81 -9.18
CA ALA A 48 -15.03 4.60 -8.07
C ALA A 48 -13.71 5.28 -8.45
N ASP A 49 -13.67 6.61 -8.28
CA ASP A 49 -12.43 7.38 -8.44
C ASP A 49 -11.34 6.87 -7.47
N PRO A 50 -10.11 6.55 -7.95
CA PRO A 50 -9.04 6.03 -7.11
C PRO A 50 -8.65 6.95 -5.94
N GLY A 51 -8.74 8.26 -6.12
CA GLY A 51 -8.45 9.23 -5.05
C GLY A 51 -9.48 9.15 -3.92
N ASN A 52 -10.76 9.00 -4.26
CA ASN A 52 -11.82 8.79 -3.29
C ASN A 52 -11.67 7.46 -2.55
N VAL A 53 -11.27 6.39 -3.25
CA VAL A 53 -11.00 5.08 -2.64
C VAL A 53 -9.86 5.18 -1.63
N LEU A 54 -8.78 5.91 -1.95
CA LEU A 54 -7.67 6.15 -1.03
C LEU A 54 -8.13 6.88 0.25
N LYS A 55 -8.98 7.90 0.13
CA LYS A 55 -9.52 8.63 1.29
C LYS A 55 -10.37 7.72 2.19
N VAL A 56 -11.22 6.89 1.59
CA VAL A 56 -12.04 5.93 2.35
C VAL A 56 -11.18 4.86 3.02
N LYS A 57 -10.15 4.37 2.33
CA LYS A 57 -9.17 3.43 2.89
C LYS A 57 -8.43 4.04 4.08
N GLN A 58 -7.99 5.29 3.98
CA GLN A 58 -7.35 6.00 5.09
C GLN A 58 -8.30 6.14 6.29
N ALA A 59 -9.56 6.50 6.04
CA ALA A 59 -10.58 6.57 7.09
C ALA A 59 -10.81 5.19 7.76
N LEU A 60 -10.84 4.12 6.97
CA LEU A 60 -10.97 2.74 7.47
C LEU A 60 -9.63 2.12 7.91
N ARG A 61 -8.64 2.94 8.28
CA ARG A 61 -7.34 2.50 8.83
C ARG A 61 -6.60 1.47 7.96
N GLY A 62 -6.66 1.64 6.64
CA GLY A 62 -5.95 0.80 5.68
C GLY A 62 -6.71 -0.44 5.22
N ALA A 63 -8.02 -0.54 5.48
CA ALA A 63 -8.84 -1.63 4.99
C ALA A 63 -8.69 -1.85 3.46
N PRO A 64 -8.81 -3.10 2.97
CA PRO A 64 -8.62 -3.44 1.55
C PRO A 64 -9.85 -3.06 0.71
N VAL A 65 -10.19 -1.77 0.70
CA VAL A 65 -11.37 -1.22 0.01
C VAL A 65 -11.30 -1.47 -1.49
N GLU A 66 -10.10 -1.45 -2.08
CA GLU A 66 -9.91 -1.76 -3.50
C GLU A 66 -10.41 -3.17 -3.84
N THR A 67 -10.10 -4.15 -2.98
CA THR A 67 -10.53 -5.54 -3.13
C THR A 67 -12.04 -5.66 -3.05
N TRP A 68 -12.70 -4.94 -2.13
CA TRP A 68 -14.15 -4.97 -1.97
C TRP A 68 -14.89 -4.39 -3.17
N LEU A 69 -14.27 -3.44 -3.85
CA LEU A 69 -14.77 -2.81 -5.06
C LEU A 69 -14.40 -3.61 -6.33
N GLY A 70 -13.65 -4.72 -6.20
CA GLY A 70 -13.14 -5.48 -7.35
C GLY A 70 -12.13 -4.69 -8.19
N MET A 71 -11.59 -3.60 -7.65
CA MET A 71 -10.56 -2.82 -8.32
C MET A 71 -9.25 -3.60 -8.25
N LYS A 72 -8.51 -3.65 -9.37
CA LYS A 72 -7.12 -4.09 -9.30
C LYS A 72 -6.40 -3.18 -8.31
N PRO A 73 -5.63 -3.73 -7.36
CA PRO A 73 -4.86 -2.89 -6.45
C PRO A 73 -4.03 -1.95 -7.32
N VAL A 74 -4.29 -0.65 -7.21
CA VAL A 74 -3.41 0.35 -7.79
C VAL A 74 -2.08 0.09 -7.09
N GLY A 75 -1.11 -0.48 -7.82
CA GLY A 75 0.19 -0.83 -7.25
C GLY A 75 0.77 0.38 -6.52
N LYS A 76 1.73 0.15 -5.60
CA LYS A 76 2.45 1.26 -4.94
C LYS A 76 2.74 2.33 -5.99
N VAL A 77 2.17 3.52 -5.81
CA VAL A 77 2.44 4.66 -6.70
C VAL A 77 3.95 4.79 -6.74
N TYR A 78 4.52 4.68 -7.94
CA TYR A 78 5.96 4.80 -8.11
C TYR A 78 6.35 6.22 -7.68
N VAL A 79 7.01 6.31 -6.51
CA VAL A 79 7.65 7.54 -6.08
C VAL A 79 9.08 7.45 -6.61
N GLY A 80 9.36 8.21 -7.66
CA GLY A 80 10.71 8.31 -8.21
C GLY A 80 11.72 8.74 -7.12
N PRO A 81 12.98 8.30 -7.22
CA PRO A 81 14.01 8.74 -6.29
C PRO A 81 14.12 10.28 -6.27
N PRO A 82 14.62 10.90 -5.19
CA PRO A 82 14.69 12.37 -5.08
C PRO A 82 15.37 13.05 -6.27
N VAL A 83 16.33 12.38 -6.91
CA VAL A 83 17.03 12.85 -8.11
C VAL A 83 16.11 13.04 -9.32
N SER A 84 14.98 12.33 -9.39
CA SER A 84 13.98 12.52 -10.45
C SER A 84 13.35 13.91 -10.42
N ARG A 85 13.43 14.63 -9.30
CA ARG A 85 12.98 16.03 -9.20
C ARG A 85 13.90 17.02 -9.89
N LEU A 86 15.13 16.62 -10.19
CA LEU A 86 16.12 17.44 -10.88
C LEU A 86 16.09 17.24 -12.40
N MET A 87 15.21 16.35 -12.89
CA MET A 87 15.09 16.07 -14.32
C MET A 87 14.37 17.20 -15.05
N ASP A 88 14.89 17.58 -16.22
CA ASP A 88 14.18 18.45 -17.14
C ASP A 88 13.00 17.72 -17.80
N ASP A 89 12.17 18.45 -18.55
CA ASP A 89 10.98 17.88 -19.19
C ASP A 89 11.34 16.78 -20.19
N ARG A 90 12.42 16.96 -20.96
CA ARG A 90 12.86 15.98 -21.97
C ARG A 90 13.34 14.69 -21.32
N GLN A 91 14.02 14.78 -20.18
CA GLN A 91 14.47 13.62 -19.41
C GLN A 91 13.30 12.86 -18.78
N ARG A 92 12.27 13.58 -18.32
CA ARG A 92 11.04 12.97 -17.80
C ARG A 92 10.24 12.27 -18.89
N ASP A 93 10.17 12.86 -20.08
CA ASP A 93 9.51 12.24 -21.24
C ASP A 93 10.24 10.97 -21.66
N ALA A 94 11.58 11.02 -21.75
CA ALA A 94 12.38 9.85 -22.09
C ALA A 94 12.24 8.70 -21.07
N LEU A 95 12.15 9.03 -19.78
CA LEU A 95 11.91 8.04 -18.73
C LEU A 95 10.50 7.44 -18.82
N THR A 96 9.49 8.27 -19.12
CA THR A 96 8.11 7.83 -19.32
C THR A 96 8.00 6.86 -20.49
N GLU A 97 8.61 7.20 -21.63
CA GLU A 97 8.66 6.32 -22.81
C GLU A 97 9.35 4.98 -22.51
N LEU A 98 10.46 5.01 -21.78
CA LEU A 98 11.16 3.78 -21.37
C LEU A 98 10.28 2.89 -20.48
N ILE A 99 9.60 3.47 -19.50
CA ILE A 99 8.69 2.75 -18.60
C ILE A 99 7.54 2.14 -19.41
N ASN A 100 6.93 2.90 -20.32
CA ASN A 100 5.86 2.42 -21.18
C ASN A 100 6.32 1.24 -22.05
N ALA A 101 7.47 1.35 -22.70
CA ALA A 101 8.04 0.28 -23.52
C ALA A 101 8.31 -1.02 -22.71
N MET A 102 8.75 -0.89 -21.45
CA MET A 102 8.95 -2.04 -20.57
C MET A 102 7.62 -2.69 -20.14
N MET A 103 6.58 -1.89 -19.86
CA MET A 103 5.27 -2.40 -19.48
C MET A 103 4.57 -3.12 -20.64
N GLU A 104 4.67 -2.59 -21.86
CA GLU A 104 4.15 -3.23 -23.07
C GLU A 104 4.82 -4.58 -23.33
N ARG A 105 6.13 -4.69 -23.08
CA ARG A 105 6.88 -5.93 -23.26
C ARG A 105 6.62 -6.98 -22.16
N GLY A 106 6.35 -6.54 -20.93
CA GLY A 106 6.08 -7.42 -19.78
C GLY A 106 4.62 -7.91 -19.66
N GLY A 107 3.67 -7.22 -20.30
CA GLY A 107 2.24 -7.54 -20.22
C GLY A 107 1.80 -8.77 -21.03
N SER A 108 2.68 -9.34 -21.87
CA SER A 108 2.32 -10.41 -22.81
C SER A 108 2.56 -11.84 -22.31
N SER A 109 2.90 -12.05 -21.03
CA SER A 109 3.18 -13.39 -20.46
C SER A 109 2.04 -13.97 -19.61
N ALA A 110 0.79 -13.55 -19.82
CA ALA A 110 -0.38 -14.12 -19.15
C ALA A 110 -1.42 -14.60 -20.17
N SER A 111 -1.11 -15.67 -20.91
CA SER A 111 -2.13 -16.55 -21.47
C SER A 111 -1.54 -17.93 -21.76
N THR A 112 -2.36 -18.95 -21.49
CA THR A 112 -2.17 -20.38 -21.76
C THR A 112 -1.41 -21.18 -20.69
N GLY A 113 -2.00 -21.23 -19.49
CA GLY A 113 -1.95 -22.44 -18.69
C GLY A 113 -2.96 -23.45 -19.23
N GLU A 114 -2.52 -24.38 -20.07
CA GLU A 114 -3.23 -25.63 -20.34
C GLU A 114 -2.79 -26.68 -19.30
N PRO A 115 -3.71 -27.34 -18.58
CA PRO A 115 -3.36 -28.34 -17.59
C PRO A 115 -3.26 -29.72 -18.23
N GLY A 116 -2.13 -30.40 -18.00
CA GLY A 116 -2.09 -31.86 -17.97
C GLY A 116 -1.26 -32.52 -19.08
N LYS A 117 -0.08 -32.97 -18.69
CA LYS A 117 0.35 -34.37 -18.86
C LYS A 117 1.46 -34.66 -17.86
N LYS A 118 1.14 -35.46 -16.84
CA LYS A 118 2.13 -36.18 -16.04
C LYS A 118 2.87 -37.13 -16.99
N SER A 119 4.16 -36.92 -17.16
CA SER A 119 5.09 -38.03 -17.43
C SER A 119 5.95 -38.21 -16.18
N PRO A 120 6.00 -39.41 -15.60
CA PRO A 120 7.01 -39.79 -14.64
C PRO A 120 8.21 -40.31 -15.44
N ASP A 121 9.36 -39.66 -15.34
CA ASP A 121 10.61 -40.33 -15.68
C ASP A 121 11.80 -39.65 -15.00
N ASP A 122 12.69 -40.54 -14.58
CA ASP A 122 13.82 -40.38 -13.69
C ASP A 122 14.83 -39.29 -14.08
N GLY A 123 15.25 -38.54 -13.08
CA GLY A 123 16.37 -37.61 -13.18
C GLY A 123 17.03 -37.46 -11.82
N GLY A 124 17.88 -38.41 -11.47
CA GLY A 124 18.74 -38.37 -10.29
C GLY A 124 19.64 -37.13 -10.33
N GLY A 125 19.18 -36.07 -9.66
CA GLY A 125 19.99 -34.90 -9.38
C GLY A 125 20.89 -35.20 -8.19
N GLU A 126 22.17 -35.40 -8.49
CA GLU A 126 23.28 -35.50 -7.53
C GLU A 126 23.19 -34.37 -6.49
N VAL A 127 22.97 -34.75 -5.23
CA VAL A 127 23.03 -33.84 -4.10
C VAL A 127 24.50 -33.57 -3.79
N VAL A 128 25.02 -32.46 -4.30
CA VAL A 128 26.30 -31.93 -3.84
C VAL A 128 26.14 -31.47 -2.39
N ASP A 129 26.82 -32.19 -1.50
CA ASP A 129 26.95 -31.88 -0.08
C ASP A 129 27.68 -30.53 0.06
N PHE A 130 26.95 -29.50 0.47
CA PHE A 130 27.55 -28.20 0.78
C PHE A 130 28.23 -28.31 2.16
N PRO A 131 29.54 -28.06 2.28
CA PRO A 131 30.19 -28.05 3.57
C PRO A 131 29.57 -26.96 4.45
N ALA A 132 29.21 -27.34 5.67
CA ALA A 132 28.72 -26.45 6.71
C ALA A 132 29.70 -25.29 6.86
N VAL A 133 29.22 -24.08 6.58
CA VAL A 133 29.99 -22.86 6.80
C VAL A 133 29.99 -22.64 8.31
N ASP A 134 31.15 -22.84 8.93
CA ASP A 134 31.38 -22.58 10.34
C ASP A 134 30.94 -21.15 10.67
N ALA A 135 29.95 -21.06 11.57
CA ALA A 135 29.47 -19.80 12.13
C ALA A 135 30.46 -19.32 13.21
N GLU A 136 31.66 -18.93 12.80
CA GLU A 136 32.60 -18.27 13.70
C GLU A 136 32.48 -16.74 13.60
N SER A 137 32.16 -16.15 14.75
CA SER A 137 32.61 -14.82 15.17
C SER A 137 32.00 -13.59 14.48
N HIS A 138 30.73 -13.31 14.79
CA HIS A 138 30.27 -11.92 14.86
C HIS A 138 30.47 -11.41 16.30
N GLU A 139 31.55 -10.66 16.52
CA GLU A 139 31.69 -9.84 17.71
C GLU A 139 30.51 -8.85 17.82
N PRO A 140 29.85 -8.73 18.98
CA PRO A 140 28.84 -7.71 19.19
C PRO A 140 29.53 -6.35 19.29
N LEU A 141 29.28 -5.49 18.30
CA LEU A 141 29.71 -4.09 18.28
C LEU A 141 28.93 -3.32 19.35
N ALA A 142 29.44 -3.40 20.58
CA ALA A 142 28.98 -2.61 21.71
C ALA A 142 29.32 -1.13 21.50
N ALA A 143 28.38 -0.30 21.94
CA ALA A 143 28.58 1.07 22.41
C ALA A 143 29.05 2.13 21.40
N ARG A 144 28.09 2.87 20.83
CA ARG A 144 28.19 4.35 20.76
C ARG A 144 26.87 5.02 21.16
N ARG A 145 26.77 5.23 22.47
CA ARG A 145 25.80 6.11 23.15
C ARG A 145 26.18 7.55 22.84
N ASN A 146 25.51 8.21 21.90
CA ASN A 146 25.71 9.64 21.65
C ASN A 146 24.69 10.43 22.50
N VAL A 147 25.14 10.87 23.68
CA VAL A 147 24.46 11.86 24.51
C VAL A 147 24.73 13.22 23.88
N GLN A 148 23.76 13.77 23.14
CA GLN A 148 23.78 15.17 22.77
C GLN A 148 23.01 15.96 23.83
N THR A 149 23.75 16.48 24.79
CA THR A 149 23.32 17.55 25.70
C THR A 149 23.16 18.85 24.89
N GLY A 150 21.95 19.40 24.87
CA GLY A 150 21.66 20.79 24.51
C GLY A 150 20.69 21.33 25.56
N LYS A 151 21.21 21.81 26.70
CA LYS A 151 21.67 23.18 26.96
C LYS A 151 20.52 24.19 26.87
N ASP A 152 20.13 24.61 28.06
CA ASP A 152 19.32 25.75 28.45
C ASP A 152 19.25 26.91 27.46
N ARG A 153 18.02 27.41 27.26
CA ARG A 153 17.72 28.85 27.34
C ARG A 153 16.33 29.06 27.95
N ARG A 154 16.32 29.32 29.26
CA ARG A 154 15.36 30.25 29.86
C ARG A 154 15.67 31.65 29.35
N GLY A 155 14.64 32.36 28.94
CA GLY A 155 14.59 33.81 28.85
C GLY A 155 13.10 34.17 28.90
N ASP A 156 12.62 34.68 30.03
CA ASP A 156 12.56 36.13 30.33
C ASP A 156 11.27 36.68 29.68
N GLU A 157 10.13 36.63 30.38
CA GLU A 157 9.61 37.73 31.23
C GLU A 157 9.74 39.09 30.53
N GLY A 158 8.63 39.57 29.99
CA GLY A 158 8.47 40.91 29.45
C GLY A 158 7.04 41.36 29.69
N GLU A 159 6.79 41.88 30.89
CA GLU A 159 5.65 42.73 31.22
C GLU A 159 5.73 44.02 30.38
N GLY A 160 4.56 44.46 29.91
CA GLY A 160 4.34 45.72 29.21
C GLY A 160 2.88 45.87 28.83
#